data_AF-A0A967CB43-F1
#
_entry.id   AF-A0A967CB43-F1
#
_cell.length_a   1.000
_cell.length_b   1.000
_cell.length_c   1.000
_cell.angle_alpha   90.00
_cell.angle_beta   90.00
_cell.angle_gamma   90.00
#
_symmetry.space_group_name_H-M   'P 1'
#
loop_
_entity.id
_entity.type
_entity.pdbx_description
1 polymer ?
#
loop_
_entity_poly.entity_id
_entity_poly.type
_entity_poly.pdbx_seq_one_letter_code
_entity_poly.pdbx_strand_id
1 'polypeptide(L)'
;AMRVAAGAVAKKYLAFHHGISVRGYLAQMGPIAVNQIDWAIVNDNPFFCPDPNCIAPMEALIDELRRAGDSVGARINVIAEGVMPGLGEPVFDRLDAELAKAMMSINAVKGVEIGDGFSVVAQRGSEHRDEIRPEGFLSNHAGGVLGGISTGQDICVSLALKPTSSITQPGKSINRHGEPVDVVTKGRHDPCVGVRATPIAEAMMALVLMDHLIRYRGQVSELDRSKHEH
;
A
#
# COMPACT_ATOMS: atom_id res chain seq x y z
N ALA A 1 7.61 10.45 8.95
CA ALA A 1 8.27 11.70 8.49
C ALA A 1 9.38 11.42 7.48
N MET A 2 10.52 10.81 7.87
CA MET A 2 11.66 10.63 6.95
C MET A 2 11.36 9.78 5.70
N ARG A 3 10.61 8.67 5.85
CA ARG A 3 10.15 7.85 4.71
C ARG A 3 9.38 8.70 3.68
N VAL A 4 8.46 9.55 4.14
CA VAL A 4 7.64 10.40 3.27
C VAL A 4 8.47 11.47 2.58
N ALA A 5 9.43 12.09 3.28
CA ALA A 5 10.33 13.08 2.68
C ALA A 5 11.19 12.47 1.55
N ALA A 6 11.80 11.30 1.79
CA ALA A 6 12.56 10.58 0.76
C ALA A 6 11.65 10.11 -0.38
N GLY A 7 10.46 9.60 -0.06
CA GLY A 7 9.45 9.19 -1.03
C GLY A 7 9.00 10.33 -1.93
N ALA A 8 8.88 11.56 -1.44
CA ALA A 8 8.53 12.72 -2.26
C ALA A 8 9.58 12.99 -3.36
N VAL A 9 10.87 12.85 -3.03
CA VAL A 9 11.97 12.95 -4.01
C VAL A 9 11.89 11.81 -5.02
N ALA A 10 11.69 10.57 -4.56
CA ALA A 10 11.55 9.41 -5.42
C ALA A 10 10.34 9.53 -6.37
N LYS A 11 9.15 9.89 -5.87
CA LYS A 11 7.94 10.12 -6.67
C LYS A 11 8.19 11.19 -7.74
N LYS A 12 8.83 12.30 -7.38
CA LYS A 12 9.14 13.37 -8.35
C LYS A 12 10.09 12.89 -9.44
N TYR A 13 11.13 12.13 -9.08
CA TYR A 13 12.08 11.57 -10.04
C TYR A 13 11.41 10.58 -11.00
N LEU A 14 10.65 9.62 -10.45
CA LEU A 14 9.92 8.60 -11.17
C LEU A 14 8.92 9.22 -12.16
N ALA A 15 8.15 10.22 -11.71
CA ALA A 15 7.21 10.92 -12.57
C ALA A 15 7.92 11.70 -13.69
N PHE A 16 8.94 12.48 -13.36
CA PHE A 16 9.59 13.37 -14.33
C PHE A 16 10.39 12.61 -15.40
N HIS A 17 11.12 11.57 -15.01
CA HIS A 17 12.02 10.85 -15.94
C HIS A 17 11.41 9.61 -16.58
N HIS A 18 10.40 9.01 -15.96
CA HIS A 18 9.84 7.72 -16.40
C HIS A 18 8.32 7.73 -16.55
N GLY A 19 7.64 8.84 -16.25
CA GLY A 19 6.17 8.90 -16.29
C GLY A 19 5.49 8.04 -15.23
N ILE A 20 6.23 7.54 -14.24
CA ILE A 20 5.71 6.64 -13.21
C ILE A 20 5.00 7.46 -12.14
N SER A 21 3.71 7.17 -11.93
CA SER A 21 2.86 7.77 -10.90
C SER A 21 2.63 6.77 -9.78
N VAL A 22 2.71 7.22 -8.52
CA VAL A 22 2.40 6.41 -7.34
C VAL A 22 1.32 7.10 -6.53
N ARG A 23 0.18 6.43 -6.36
CA ARG A 23 -1.01 6.95 -5.68
C ARG A 23 -1.61 5.90 -4.77
N GLY A 24 -2.09 6.29 -3.60
CA GLY A 24 -2.76 5.39 -2.67
C GLY A 24 -4.00 6.02 -2.07
N TYR A 25 -4.83 5.17 -1.47
CA TYR A 25 -6.05 5.59 -0.80
C TYR A 25 -6.42 4.63 0.33
N LEU A 26 -7.19 5.12 1.29
CA LEU A 26 -7.81 4.31 2.33
C LEU A 26 -8.98 3.53 1.71
N ALA A 27 -8.85 2.21 1.62
CA ALA A 27 -9.85 1.34 1.01
C ALA A 27 -10.92 0.86 2.01
N GLN A 28 -10.56 0.78 3.29
CA GLN A 28 -11.50 0.37 4.34
C GLN A 28 -11.06 0.89 5.71
N MET A 29 -12.02 1.28 6.55
CA MET A 29 -11.80 1.54 7.98
C MET A 29 -12.87 0.83 8.79
N GLY A 30 -12.45 -0.18 9.57
CA GLY A 30 -13.40 -1.05 10.28
C GLY A 30 -14.45 -1.63 9.33
N PRO A 31 -15.75 -1.48 9.61
CA PRO A 31 -16.82 -1.98 8.75
C PRO A 31 -17.08 -1.13 7.49
N ILE A 32 -16.45 0.04 7.35
CA ILE A 32 -16.72 0.98 6.25
C ILE A 32 -15.74 0.71 5.11
N ALA A 33 -16.21 0.07 4.04
CA ALA A 33 -15.44 -0.17 2.82
C ALA A 33 -15.86 0.79 1.71
N VAL A 34 -14.89 1.28 0.93
CA VAL A 34 -15.14 2.14 -0.22
C VAL A 34 -15.79 1.34 -1.35
N ASN A 35 -16.74 1.94 -2.05
CA ASN A 35 -17.43 1.29 -3.18
C ASN A 35 -17.16 1.98 -4.52
N GLN A 36 -16.55 3.16 -4.49
CA GLN A 36 -16.17 3.93 -5.66
C GLN A 36 -14.81 4.60 -5.44
N ILE A 37 -14.11 4.87 -6.53
CA ILE A 37 -12.80 5.51 -6.49
C ILE A 37 -12.87 6.81 -7.29
N ASP A 38 -12.97 7.94 -6.59
CA ASP A 38 -12.75 9.27 -7.14
C ASP A 38 -11.39 9.80 -6.68
N TRP A 39 -10.42 9.80 -7.60
CA TRP A 39 -9.07 10.29 -7.32
C TRP A 39 -9.01 11.79 -7.05
N ALA A 40 -9.99 12.58 -7.51
CA ALA A 40 -9.97 14.03 -7.33
C ALA A 40 -10.04 14.41 -5.85
N ILE A 41 -10.77 13.64 -5.05
CA ILE A 41 -11.03 13.96 -3.64
C ILE A 41 -10.05 13.31 -2.66
N VAL A 42 -9.19 12.38 -3.10
CA VAL A 42 -8.32 11.59 -2.22
C VAL A 42 -7.47 12.49 -1.33
N ASN A 43 -6.92 13.57 -1.86
CA ASN A 43 -6.06 14.47 -1.07
C ASN A 43 -6.83 15.61 -0.38
N ASP A 44 -8.14 15.70 -0.59
CA ASP A 44 -8.99 16.80 -0.11
C ASP A 44 -9.70 16.46 1.22
N ASN A 45 -9.48 15.26 1.75
CA ASN A 45 -10.07 14.81 3.01
C ASN A 45 -9.01 14.18 3.92
N PRO A 46 -9.23 14.16 5.25
CA PRO A 46 -8.21 13.71 6.22
C PRO A 46 -7.96 12.19 6.19
N PHE A 47 -8.77 11.42 5.47
CA PHE A 47 -8.70 9.97 5.45
C PHE A 47 -7.95 9.40 4.24
N PHE A 48 -7.65 10.22 3.24
CA PHE A 48 -7.26 9.72 1.92
C PHE A 48 -8.31 8.77 1.32
N CYS A 49 -9.59 9.00 1.64
CA CYS A 49 -10.70 8.21 1.16
C CYS A 49 -11.10 8.70 -0.25
N PRO A 50 -11.24 7.81 -1.24
CA PRO A 50 -11.66 8.19 -2.59
C PRO A 50 -13.19 8.17 -2.76
N ASP A 51 -13.94 7.83 -1.71
CA ASP A 51 -15.39 7.71 -1.74
C ASP A 51 -16.02 8.79 -0.83
N PRO A 52 -16.70 9.81 -1.38
CA PRO A 52 -17.31 10.87 -0.58
C PRO A 52 -18.40 10.34 0.35
N ASN A 53 -19.08 9.24 -0.01
CA ASN A 53 -20.14 8.64 0.79
C ASN A 53 -19.59 7.97 2.06
N CYS A 54 -18.30 7.64 2.09
CA CYS A 54 -17.65 7.02 3.24
C CYS A 54 -17.13 8.04 4.26
N ILE A 55 -16.91 9.31 3.88
CA ILE A 55 -16.24 10.30 4.74
C ILE A 55 -17.02 10.55 6.03
N ALA A 56 -18.30 10.93 5.95
CA ALA A 56 -19.11 11.20 7.14
C ALA A 56 -19.30 9.96 8.04
N PRO A 57 -19.56 8.75 7.51
CA PRO A 57 -19.52 7.52 8.30
C PRO A 57 -18.18 7.28 9.01
N MET A 58 -17.05 7.55 8.34
CA MET A 58 -15.72 7.39 8.92
C MET A 58 -15.48 8.39 10.07
N GLU A 59 -15.91 9.65 9.93
CA GLU A 59 -15.88 10.64 11.01
C GLU A 59 -16.70 10.19 12.22
N ALA A 60 -17.92 9.73 11.99
CA ALA A 60 -18.81 9.23 13.04
C ALA A 60 -18.20 8.03 13.79
N LEU A 61 -17.60 7.08 13.05
CA LEU A 61 -16.92 5.92 13.65
C LEU A 61 -15.72 6.35 14.49
N ILE A 62 -14.94 7.32 14.03
CA ILE A 62 -13.79 7.85 14.78
C ILE A 62 -14.24 8.49 16.11
N ASP A 63 -15.34 9.25 16.09
CA ASP A 63 -15.90 9.87 17.30
C ASP A 63 -16.57 8.86 18.24
N GLU A 64 -17.17 7.80 17.71
CA GLU A 64 -17.61 6.65 18.48
C GLU A 64 -16.44 5.97 19.20
N LEU A 65 -15.39 5.59 18.46
CA LEU A 65 -14.21 4.91 19.01
C LEU A 65 -13.49 5.75 20.06
N ARG A 66 -13.40 7.07 19.87
CA ARG A 66 -12.86 7.99 20.87
C ARG A 66 -13.67 7.97 22.17
N ARG A 67 -15.00 7.96 22.08
CA ARG A 67 -15.89 7.90 23.26
C ARG A 67 -15.83 6.54 23.94
N ALA A 68 -15.76 5.47 23.16
CA ALA A 68 -15.60 4.09 23.66
C ALA A 68 -14.19 3.83 24.23
N GLY A 69 -13.23 4.69 23.91
CA GLY A 69 -11.84 4.48 24.29
C GLY A 69 -11.24 3.26 23.60
N ASP A 70 -11.62 3.00 22.35
CA ASP A 70 -11.22 1.85 21.55
C ASP A 70 -10.58 2.29 20.21
N SER A 71 -10.22 1.33 19.36
CA SER A 71 -9.64 1.58 18.05
C SER A 71 -10.07 0.54 17.02
N VAL A 72 -9.83 0.84 15.75
CA VAL A 72 -10.13 -0.06 14.64
C VAL A 72 -8.98 -0.13 13.64
N GLY A 73 -8.97 -1.20 12.84
CA GLY A 73 -8.02 -1.41 11.76
C GLY A 73 -8.45 -0.74 10.46
N ALA A 74 -7.59 -0.86 9.45
CA ALA A 74 -7.82 -0.28 8.13
C ALA A 74 -7.16 -1.10 7.02
N ARG A 75 -7.68 -0.93 5.79
CA ARG A 75 -7.05 -1.38 4.55
C ARG A 75 -6.62 -0.16 3.73
N ILE A 76 -5.41 -0.21 3.19
CA ILE A 76 -4.89 0.80 2.26
C ILE A 76 -4.53 0.11 0.97
N ASN A 77 -4.88 0.73 -0.15
CA ASN A 77 -4.44 0.30 -1.47
C ASN A 77 -3.47 1.35 -2.02
N VAL A 78 -2.41 0.90 -2.67
CA VAL A 78 -1.41 1.73 -3.35
C VAL A 78 -1.18 1.16 -4.74
N ILE A 79 -1.14 2.05 -5.73
CA ILE A 79 -1.03 1.73 -7.14
C ILE A 79 0.15 2.52 -7.71
N ALA A 80 1.00 1.83 -8.49
CA ALA A 80 1.97 2.48 -9.35
C ALA A 80 1.62 2.25 -10.82
N GLU A 81 1.47 3.34 -11.56
CA GLU A 81 1.09 3.36 -12.97
C GLU A 81 2.29 3.76 -13.83
N GLY A 82 2.32 3.27 -15.08
CA GLY A 82 3.38 3.62 -16.03
C GLY A 82 4.73 2.96 -15.77
N VAL A 83 4.77 1.94 -14.90
CA VAL A 83 6.00 1.19 -14.61
C VAL A 83 6.38 0.38 -15.85
N MET A 84 7.61 0.53 -16.34
CA MET A 84 8.06 -0.23 -17.52
C MET A 84 8.09 -1.73 -17.25
N PRO A 85 7.88 -2.60 -18.25
CA PRO A 85 8.08 -4.04 -18.09
C PRO A 85 9.55 -4.37 -17.79
N GLY A 86 9.77 -5.46 -17.05
CA GLY A 86 11.11 -5.98 -16.74
C GLY A 86 11.83 -5.34 -15.55
N LEU A 87 11.19 -4.44 -14.80
CA LEU A 87 11.73 -3.88 -13.57
C LEU A 87 11.62 -4.92 -12.44
N GLY A 88 12.73 -5.24 -11.77
CA GLY A 88 12.76 -6.25 -10.71
C GLY A 88 13.92 -7.22 -10.87
N GLU A 89 13.88 -8.33 -10.13
CA GLU A 89 14.81 -9.45 -10.27
C GLU A 89 14.06 -10.78 -10.10
N PRO A 90 14.37 -11.84 -10.87
CA PRO A 90 13.54 -13.04 -10.89
C PRO A 90 13.67 -13.96 -9.65
N VAL A 91 14.71 -13.81 -8.82
CA VAL A 91 15.06 -14.84 -7.82
C VAL A 91 15.07 -14.30 -6.39
N PHE A 92 16.07 -13.51 -6.02
CA PHE A 92 16.28 -13.13 -4.62
C PHE A 92 15.57 -11.84 -4.26
N ASP A 93 15.84 -10.77 -5.01
CA ASP A 93 15.25 -9.45 -4.80
C ASP A 93 14.07 -9.26 -5.74
N ARG A 94 13.09 -10.16 -5.66
CA ARG A 94 11.87 -10.04 -6.46
C ARG A 94 11.12 -8.76 -6.12
N LEU A 95 10.58 -8.08 -7.12
CA LEU A 95 9.91 -6.80 -6.94
C LEU A 95 8.72 -6.90 -5.97
N ASP A 96 7.90 -7.94 -6.10
CA ASP A 96 6.79 -8.23 -5.18
C ASP A 96 7.26 -8.55 -3.76
N ALA A 97 8.39 -9.25 -3.61
CA ALA A 97 8.99 -9.54 -2.30
C ALA A 97 9.50 -8.27 -1.60
N GLU A 98 10.22 -7.40 -2.31
CA GLU A 98 10.69 -6.12 -1.74
C GLU A 98 9.53 -5.15 -1.49
N LEU A 99 8.51 -5.11 -2.34
CA LEU A 99 7.26 -4.38 -2.07
C LEU A 99 6.60 -4.92 -0.79
N ALA A 100 6.46 -6.24 -0.65
CA ALA A 100 5.85 -6.85 0.53
C ALA A 100 6.64 -6.52 1.80
N LYS A 101 7.97 -6.63 1.78
CA LYS A 101 8.86 -6.24 2.87
C LYS A 101 8.73 -4.76 3.22
N ALA A 102 8.74 -3.88 2.21
CA ALA A 102 8.61 -2.44 2.38
C ALA A 102 7.29 -2.08 3.05
N MET A 103 6.19 -2.66 2.59
CA MET A 103 4.85 -2.48 3.15
C MET A 103 4.73 -3.06 4.57
N MET A 104 5.21 -4.29 4.79
CA MET A 104 5.18 -4.94 6.10
C MET A 104 6.05 -4.21 7.14
N SER A 105 7.06 -3.45 6.70
CA SER A 105 7.90 -2.61 7.57
C SER A 105 7.19 -1.34 8.09
N ILE A 106 5.97 -1.06 7.63
CA ILE A 106 5.15 0.05 8.13
C ILE A 106 4.51 -0.40 9.44
N ASN A 107 4.61 0.44 10.47
CA ASN A 107 4.05 0.14 11.78
C ASN A 107 2.55 -0.21 11.66
N ALA A 108 2.14 -1.22 12.44
CA ALA A 108 0.79 -1.78 12.46
C ALA A 108 0.36 -2.60 11.23
N VAL A 109 1.13 -2.65 10.14
CA VAL A 109 0.84 -3.56 9.03
C VAL A 109 1.01 -5.01 9.48
N LYS A 110 0.01 -5.85 9.19
CA LYS A 110 -0.02 -7.27 9.53
C LYS A 110 -0.27 -8.18 8.32
N GLY A 111 -0.66 -7.63 7.19
CA GLY A 111 -0.85 -8.36 5.94
C GLY A 111 -0.55 -7.45 4.74
N VAL A 112 0.00 -8.04 3.68
CA VAL A 112 0.25 -7.39 2.40
C VAL A 112 -0.25 -8.30 1.29
N GLU A 113 -0.90 -7.71 0.30
CA GLU A 113 -1.41 -8.38 -0.89
C GLU A 113 -0.86 -7.71 -2.14
N ILE A 114 -0.50 -8.51 -3.15
CA ILE A 114 -0.16 -8.05 -4.50
C ILE A 114 -1.27 -8.55 -5.44
N GLY A 115 -1.77 -7.68 -6.31
CA GLY A 115 -2.87 -8.00 -7.21
C GLY A 115 -4.12 -8.46 -6.45
N ASP A 116 -4.66 -9.61 -6.84
CA ASP A 116 -5.84 -10.22 -6.22
C ASP A 116 -5.63 -10.73 -4.79
N GLY A 117 -4.38 -10.76 -4.31
CA GLY A 117 -4.07 -11.06 -2.91
C GLY A 117 -4.51 -12.44 -2.48
N PHE A 118 -5.19 -12.56 -1.34
CA PHE A 118 -5.70 -13.85 -0.86
C PHE A 118 -6.86 -14.40 -1.69
N SER A 119 -7.49 -13.58 -2.54
CA SER A 119 -8.60 -14.03 -3.40
C SER A 119 -8.17 -15.12 -4.39
N VAL A 120 -6.87 -15.17 -4.73
CA VAL A 120 -6.30 -16.18 -5.64
C VAL A 120 -6.50 -17.62 -5.15
N VAL A 121 -6.67 -17.84 -3.85
CA VAL A 121 -6.88 -19.18 -3.26
C VAL A 121 -8.16 -19.84 -3.78
N ALA A 122 -9.17 -19.04 -4.13
CA ALA A 122 -10.45 -19.53 -4.63
C ALA A 122 -10.52 -19.62 -6.16
N GLN A 123 -9.51 -19.13 -6.88
CA GLN A 123 -9.54 -18.99 -8.34
C GLN A 123 -9.00 -20.24 -9.04
N ARG A 124 -9.55 -20.54 -10.22
CA ARG A 124 -8.97 -21.55 -11.12
C ARG A 124 -7.86 -20.93 -11.95
N GLY A 125 -6.88 -21.74 -12.37
CA GLY A 125 -5.80 -21.25 -13.24
C GLY A 125 -6.26 -20.69 -14.60
N SER A 126 -7.46 -21.08 -15.08
CA SER A 126 -8.10 -20.51 -16.27
C SER A 126 -8.72 -19.14 -16.04
N GLU A 127 -8.99 -18.78 -14.78
CA GLU A 127 -9.57 -17.50 -14.37
C GLU A 127 -8.47 -16.55 -13.92
N HIS A 128 -7.49 -17.04 -13.16
CA HIS A 128 -6.41 -16.24 -12.59
C HIS A 128 -5.38 -15.76 -13.64
N ARG A 129 -5.24 -16.48 -14.76
CA ARG A 129 -4.20 -16.13 -15.73
C ARG A 129 -4.48 -14.80 -16.41
N ASP A 130 -3.50 -13.91 -16.36
CA ASP A 130 -3.56 -12.68 -17.15
C ASP A 130 -3.23 -12.97 -18.62
N GLU A 131 -4.27 -13.07 -19.45
CA GLU A 131 -4.13 -13.28 -20.89
C GLU A 131 -3.58 -12.02 -21.57
N ILE A 132 -2.74 -12.20 -22.59
CA ILE A 132 -2.09 -11.12 -23.34
C ILE A 132 -2.45 -11.17 -24.83
N ARG A 133 -2.74 -10.00 -25.40
CA ARG A 133 -2.95 -9.76 -26.83
C ARG A 133 -1.96 -8.70 -27.34
N PRO A 134 -1.86 -8.45 -28.66
CA PRO A 134 -1.01 -7.40 -29.19
C PRO A 134 -1.28 -6.01 -28.58
N GLU A 135 -2.52 -5.75 -28.13
CA GLU A 135 -2.93 -4.50 -27.49
C GLU A 135 -2.56 -4.42 -25.99
N GLY A 136 -2.13 -5.53 -25.39
CA GLY A 136 -1.78 -5.63 -23.98
C GLY A 136 -2.49 -6.76 -23.22
N PHE A 137 -2.34 -6.75 -21.89
CA PHE A 137 -3.02 -7.69 -21.00
C PHE A 137 -4.52 -7.40 -20.89
N LEU A 138 -5.32 -8.45 -20.77
CA LEU A 138 -6.79 -8.35 -20.67
C LEU A 138 -7.30 -8.21 -19.23
N SER A 139 -6.47 -8.55 -18.24
CA SER A 139 -6.75 -8.51 -16.81
C SER A 139 -5.45 -8.26 -16.04
N ASN A 140 -5.53 -7.91 -14.76
CA ASN A 140 -4.37 -7.64 -13.90
C ASN A 140 -4.46 -8.37 -12.54
N HIS A 141 -4.76 -9.66 -12.57
CA HIS A 141 -4.87 -10.51 -11.39
C HIS A 141 -3.53 -10.63 -10.63
N ALA A 142 -2.41 -10.61 -11.37
CA ALA A 142 -1.06 -10.62 -10.81
C ALA A 142 -0.65 -9.29 -10.14
N GLY A 143 -1.40 -8.20 -10.34
CA GLY A 143 -1.09 -6.89 -9.77
C GLY A 143 0.22 -6.31 -10.30
N GLY A 144 0.47 -6.45 -11.60
CA GLY A 144 1.58 -5.83 -12.31
C GLY A 144 2.93 -6.50 -12.11
N VAL A 145 3.02 -7.61 -11.38
CA VAL A 145 4.28 -8.35 -11.15
C VAL A 145 4.10 -9.84 -11.47
N LEU A 146 4.89 -10.34 -12.42
CA LEU A 146 4.93 -11.77 -12.77
C LEU A 146 6.38 -12.26 -12.71
N GLY A 147 6.59 -13.38 -12.01
CA GLY A 147 7.94 -13.96 -11.87
C GLY A 147 8.97 -13.03 -11.21
N GLY A 148 8.51 -12.08 -10.39
CA GLY A 148 9.37 -11.12 -9.68
C GLY A 148 9.76 -9.88 -10.46
N ILE A 149 9.25 -9.69 -11.67
CA ILE A 149 9.46 -8.49 -12.51
C ILE A 149 8.14 -7.84 -12.90
N SER A 150 8.17 -6.55 -13.16
CA SER A 150 7.00 -5.79 -13.62
C SER A 150 6.55 -6.24 -15.03
N THR A 151 5.24 -6.21 -15.27
CA THR A 151 4.64 -6.61 -16.56
C THR A 151 4.35 -5.44 -17.49
N GLY A 152 4.42 -4.21 -16.98
CA GLY A 152 3.94 -3.01 -17.69
C GLY A 152 2.52 -2.60 -17.28
N GLN A 153 1.78 -3.48 -16.60
CA GLN A 153 0.49 -3.16 -16.00
C GLN A 153 0.68 -2.42 -14.67
N ASP A 154 -0.40 -1.85 -14.15
CA ASP A 154 -0.39 -1.19 -12.86
C ASP A 154 0.06 -2.15 -11.75
N ILE A 155 1.01 -1.71 -10.94
CA ILE A 155 1.43 -2.46 -9.76
C ILE A 155 0.45 -2.16 -8.64
N CYS A 156 -0.29 -3.18 -8.21
CA CYS A 156 -1.36 -3.05 -7.22
C CYS A 156 -0.96 -3.73 -5.91
N VAL A 157 -0.88 -2.95 -4.83
CA VAL A 157 -0.51 -3.44 -3.50
C VAL A 157 -1.53 -3.02 -2.47
N SER A 158 -1.98 -3.95 -1.63
CA SER A 158 -2.87 -3.66 -0.51
C SER A 158 -2.22 -4.01 0.83
N LEU A 159 -2.54 -3.24 1.87
CA LEU A 159 -2.00 -3.38 3.22
C LEU A 159 -3.14 -3.50 4.24
N ALA A 160 -3.03 -4.45 5.15
CA ALA A 160 -3.92 -4.58 6.31
C ALA A 160 -3.24 -4.05 7.56
N LEU A 161 -3.80 -3.00 8.17
CA LEU A 161 -3.32 -2.40 9.41
C LEU A 161 -4.20 -2.84 10.59
N LYS A 162 -3.55 -3.33 11.65
CA LYS A 162 -4.24 -3.72 12.88
C LYS A 162 -4.73 -2.48 13.66
N PRO A 163 -5.75 -2.64 14.53
CA PRO A 163 -6.12 -1.63 15.51
C PRO A 163 -4.96 -1.20 16.43
N THR A 164 -5.02 0.04 16.89
CA THR A 164 -4.08 0.59 17.88
C THR A 164 -4.22 -0.17 19.20
N SER A 165 -3.15 -0.79 19.70
CA SER A 165 -3.23 -1.56 20.95
C SER A 165 -3.22 -0.69 22.21
N SER A 166 -2.74 0.54 22.09
CA SER A 166 -2.75 1.53 23.17
C SER A 166 -4.10 2.23 23.19
N ILE A 167 -5.03 1.66 23.93
CA ILE A 167 -6.37 2.19 24.15
C ILE A 167 -6.58 2.53 25.62
N THR A 168 -7.62 3.30 25.93
CA THR A 168 -7.91 3.72 27.31
C THR A 168 -8.69 2.66 28.09
N GLN A 169 -9.28 1.67 27.40
CA GLN A 169 -9.83 0.50 28.06
C GLN A 169 -8.74 -0.28 28.81
N PRO A 170 -8.96 -0.67 30.08
CA PRO A 170 -8.00 -1.47 30.84
C PRO A 170 -7.72 -2.80 30.17
N GLY A 171 -6.44 -3.13 30.01
CA GLY A 171 -5.98 -4.40 29.48
C GLY A 171 -5.18 -5.18 30.53
N LYS A 172 -5.31 -6.50 30.53
CA LYS A 172 -4.45 -7.36 31.34
C LYS A 172 -3.07 -7.45 30.71
N SER A 173 -2.03 -7.35 31.52
CA SER A 173 -0.64 -7.52 31.11
C SER A 173 0.19 -8.15 32.23
N ILE A 174 1.49 -8.21 32.03
CA ILE A 174 2.46 -8.63 33.04
C ILE A 174 3.52 -7.54 33.23
N ASN A 175 4.01 -7.38 34.45
CA ASN A 175 5.16 -6.52 34.71
C ASN A 175 6.49 -7.22 34.35
N ARG A 176 7.62 -6.54 34.57
CA ARG A 176 8.97 -7.10 34.30
C ARG A 176 9.32 -8.32 35.15
N HIS A 177 8.59 -8.56 36.23
CA HIS A 177 8.74 -9.72 37.12
C HIS A 177 7.77 -10.86 36.76
N GLY A 178 6.95 -10.70 35.70
CA GLY A 178 5.98 -11.70 35.25
C GLY A 178 4.66 -11.69 36.03
N GLU A 179 4.44 -10.71 36.90
CA GLU A 179 3.24 -10.63 37.73
C GLU A 179 2.09 -9.98 36.97
N PRO A 180 0.85 -10.48 37.10
CA PRO A 180 -0.32 -9.87 36.47
C PRO A 180 -0.52 -8.41 36.91
N VAL A 181 -0.72 -7.52 35.93
CA VAL A 181 -1.04 -6.11 36.18
C VAL A 181 -2.13 -5.64 35.21
N ASP A 182 -2.96 -4.72 35.67
CA ASP A 182 -3.86 -3.98 34.78
C ASP A 182 -3.14 -2.77 34.23
N VAL A 183 -3.04 -2.69 32.90
CA VAL A 183 -2.43 -1.57 32.18
C VAL A 183 -3.54 -0.68 31.65
N VAL A 184 -3.51 0.59 32.06
CA VAL A 184 -4.36 1.64 31.51
C VAL A 184 -3.47 2.65 30.84
N THR A 185 -3.57 2.75 29.52
CA THR A 185 -2.85 3.78 28.76
C THR A 185 -3.57 5.11 28.92
N LYS A 186 -2.92 6.09 29.56
CA LYS A 186 -3.47 7.43 29.75
C LYS A 186 -3.05 8.33 28.59
N GLY A 187 -4.01 8.98 27.92
CA GLY A 187 -3.74 9.98 26.89
C GLY A 187 -4.68 9.87 25.69
N ARG A 188 -4.51 10.79 24.74
CA ARG A 188 -5.19 10.71 23.44
C ARG A 188 -4.42 9.75 22.54
N HIS A 189 -5.05 8.65 22.18
CA HIS A 189 -4.52 7.68 21.23
C HIS A 189 -5.24 7.80 19.89
N ASP A 190 -4.56 7.35 18.83
CA ASP A 190 -5.14 7.35 17.49
C ASP A 190 -6.15 6.20 17.37
N PRO A 191 -7.46 6.48 17.20
CA PRO A 191 -8.48 5.44 17.07
C PRO A 191 -8.34 4.64 15.77
N CYS A 192 -7.56 5.12 14.78
CA CYS A 192 -7.21 4.35 13.60
C CYS A 192 -5.88 4.83 13.01
N VAL A 193 -4.78 4.13 13.31
CA VAL A 193 -3.45 4.43 12.76
C VAL A 193 -3.37 4.36 11.24
N GLY A 194 -4.30 3.66 10.59
CA GLY A 194 -4.36 3.51 9.14
C GLY A 194 -4.66 4.81 8.38
N VAL A 195 -5.39 5.74 9.01
CA VAL A 195 -5.80 7.02 8.39
C VAL A 195 -4.61 7.80 7.81
N ARG A 196 -3.42 7.66 8.40
CA ARG A 196 -2.21 8.41 7.98
C ARG A 196 -1.15 7.54 7.30
N ALA A 197 -1.42 6.26 7.08
CA ALA A 197 -0.44 5.34 6.50
C ALA A 197 -0.39 5.41 4.96
N THR A 198 -1.40 5.99 4.30
CA THR A 198 -1.45 6.13 2.83
C THR A 198 -0.21 6.81 2.25
N PRO A 199 0.17 8.04 2.66
CA PRO A 199 1.39 8.69 2.15
C PRO A 199 2.68 7.95 2.52
N ILE A 200 2.68 7.13 3.58
CA ILE A 200 3.82 6.29 3.95
C ILE A 200 3.94 5.12 2.98
N ALA A 201 2.83 4.45 2.66
CA ALA A 201 2.80 3.33 1.74
C ALA A 201 3.15 3.76 0.31
N GLU A 202 2.65 4.91 -0.16
CA GLU A 202 3.09 5.53 -1.41
C GLU A 202 4.60 5.77 -1.44
N ALA A 203 5.14 6.35 -0.36
CA ALA A 203 6.57 6.62 -0.26
C ALA A 203 7.40 5.33 -0.29
N MET A 204 6.95 4.28 0.41
CA MET A 204 7.64 2.99 0.42
C MET A 204 7.61 2.31 -0.96
N MET A 205 6.48 2.37 -1.68
CA MET A 205 6.40 1.86 -3.06
C MET A 205 7.35 2.63 -3.98
N ALA A 206 7.33 3.97 -3.93
CA ALA A 206 8.20 4.81 -4.76
C ALA A 206 9.69 4.55 -4.48
N LEU A 207 10.08 4.33 -3.22
CA LEU A 207 11.47 4.00 -2.87
C LEU A 207 11.90 2.64 -3.40
N VAL A 208 11.05 1.61 -3.34
CA VAL A 208 11.34 0.29 -3.91
C VAL A 208 11.47 0.38 -5.43
N LEU A 209 10.55 1.05 -6.11
CA LEU A 209 10.62 1.24 -7.56
C LEU A 209 11.87 2.01 -7.97
N MET A 210 12.23 3.05 -7.23
CA MET A 210 13.46 3.81 -7.47
C MET A 210 14.72 2.94 -7.30
N ASP A 211 14.76 2.09 -6.27
CA ASP A 211 15.89 1.18 -6.04
C ASP A 211 16.06 0.19 -7.20
N HIS A 212 14.99 -0.50 -7.60
CA HIS A 212 15.03 -1.39 -8.76
C HIS A 212 15.39 -0.67 -10.05
N LEU A 213 14.95 0.58 -10.23
CA LEU A 213 15.27 1.37 -11.41
C LEU A 213 16.75 1.72 -11.48
N ILE A 214 17.37 2.10 -10.35
CA ILE A 214 18.80 2.38 -10.27
C ILE A 214 19.60 1.09 -10.53
N ARG A 215 19.19 -0.04 -9.96
CA ARG A 215 19.82 -1.35 -10.23
C ARG A 215 19.74 -1.73 -11.70
N TYR A 216 18.56 -1.59 -12.31
CA TYR A 216 18.34 -1.86 -13.73
C TYR A 216 19.26 -0.99 -14.61
N ARG A 217 19.39 0.31 -14.32
CA ARG A 217 20.33 1.20 -15.02
C ARG A 217 21.79 0.78 -14.87
N GLY A 218 22.18 0.28 -13.69
CA GLY A 218 23.52 -0.24 -13.45
C GLY A 218 23.85 -1.47 -14.31
N GLN A 219 22.85 -2.26 -14.70
CA GLN A 219 23.01 -3.45 -15.54
C GLN A 219 23.03 -3.10 -17.04
N VAL A 220 22.19 -2.17 -17.48
CA VAL A 220 21.91 -1.94 -18.91
C VAL A 220 22.49 -0.62 -19.46
N SER A 221 23.11 0.22 -18.61
CA SER A 221 23.47 1.63 -18.89
C SER A 221 22.24 2.50 -19.24
N GLU A 222 22.36 3.83 -19.31
CA GLU A 222 21.22 4.68 -19.70
C GLU A 222 20.77 4.34 -21.13
N LEU A 223 19.66 3.63 -21.26
CA LEU A 223 18.98 3.44 -22.52
C LEU A 223 18.48 4.80 -22.99
N ASP A 224 19.14 5.33 -24.01
CA ASP A 224 18.64 6.42 -24.84
C ASP A 224 17.36 5.92 -25.55
N ARG A 225 16.20 6.13 -24.91
CA ARG A 225 14.89 5.67 -25.36
C ARG A 225 14.42 6.32 -26.66
N SER A 226 15.18 7.28 -27.20
CA SER A 226 14.97 7.84 -28.54
C SER A 226 15.17 6.84 -29.68
N LYS A 227 15.66 5.62 -29.41
CA LYS A 227 16.03 4.63 -30.44
C LYS A 227 15.12 3.40 -30.56
N HIS A 228 14.00 3.32 -29.82
CA HIS A 228 13.12 2.13 -29.85
C HIS A 228 11.67 2.42 -30.28
N GLU A 229 11.42 3.57 -30.92
CA GLU A 229 10.22 3.75 -31.75
C GLU A 229 10.48 3.20 -33.17
N HIS A 230 10.32 1.89 -33.36
CA HIS A 230 10.14 1.25 -34.66
C HIS A 230 8.99 0.24 -34.59
#